data_AF-A0A836VN35-F1
#
_entry.id   AF-A0A836VN35-F1
#
_cell.length_a   1.000
_cell.length_b   1.000
_cell.length_c   1.000
_cell.angle_alpha   90.00
_cell.angle_beta   90.00
_cell.angle_gamma   90.00
#
_symmetry.space_group_name_H-M   'P 1'
#
loop_
_entity.id
_entity.type
_entity.pdbx_description
1 polymer ?
#
loop_
_entity_poly.entity_id
_entity_poly.type
_entity_poly.pdbx_seq_one_letter_code
_entity_poly.pdbx_strand_id
1 'polypeptide(L)'
;MKDRGAVAGDLNRPDNNMVEKFRNIFKGLDERFGYHIADYEEGDGKKSGTSKTSNYSHTLEMWKAHLEGKKFQVKTNSGFIQADSLGLCPINKNSKCTWGAIDLDNYKPSIPELFKKLKSLNVPVIAFRSKSGGIHLYLFLTEEVPALLMREKLHSIKNIFGVEQPDKIFPVQKYLNLEKGSAGSWINLPYYNAAKTERYMIKENGEPATLEEFFKVYEKSKITPTQLKKLKSNIDEGESGDWFNEGPPCMQALAKFGVEKKVRNETLLDMTRYIKLRYPEKWRDKAGEYNKKIFIPPMDYTEVNTVIGSREKKDYPYRCNSDWLKPHCDRA
;
A
#
# COMPACT_ATOMS: atom_id res chain seq x y z
N MET A 1 48.86 11.99 36.68
CA MET A 1 48.21 11.41 35.48
C MET A 1 46.77 11.11 35.83
N LYS A 2 45.82 11.94 35.37
CA LYS A 2 44.39 11.66 35.49
C LYS A 2 43.86 11.35 34.10
N ASP A 3 43.50 10.09 33.94
CA ASP A 3 42.91 9.50 32.75
C ASP A 3 41.58 10.19 32.46
N ARG A 4 41.43 10.76 31.25
CA ARG A 4 40.17 11.33 30.78
C ARG A 4 39.40 10.22 30.09
N GLY A 5 38.43 9.65 30.80
CA GLY A 5 37.49 8.68 30.25
C GLY A 5 36.82 9.22 28.99
N ALA A 6 36.98 8.49 27.89
CA ALA A 6 36.24 8.70 26.67
C ALA A 6 34.75 8.48 26.95
N VAL A 7 33.94 9.50 26.68
CA VAL A 7 32.48 9.38 26.72
C VAL A 7 32.08 8.48 25.55
N ALA A 8 31.49 7.33 25.86
CA ALA A 8 30.93 6.42 24.87
C ALA A 8 29.87 7.18 24.04
N GLY A 9 30.17 7.40 22.77
CA GLY A 9 29.21 7.90 21.80
C GLY A 9 28.07 6.88 21.67
N ASP A 10 26.85 7.39 21.83
CA ASP A 10 25.58 6.67 21.75
C ASP A 10 25.42 6.02 20.35
N LEU A 11 25.79 4.75 20.21
CA LEU A 11 25.88 3.97 18.95
C LEU A 11 24.53 3.80 18.19
N ASN A 12 23.44 4.40 18.69
CA ASN A 12 22.09 4.20 18.19
C ASN A 12 21.44 5.46 17.57
N ARG A 13 22.19 6.55 17.37
CA ARG A 13 21.67 7.76 16.70
C ARG A 13 21.95 7.71 15.19
N PRO A 14 20.98 8.07 14.32
CA PRO A 14 21.25 8.20 12.89
C PRO A 14 22.30 9.30 12.68
N ASP A 15 23.38 8.99 11.94
CA ASP A 15 24.34 10.00 11.49
C ASP A 15 23.64 10.97 10.50
N ASN A 16 24.12 12.22 10.42
CA ASN A 16 23.54 13.26 9.55
C ASN A 16 23.44 12.80 8.09
N ASN A 17 24.40 12.01 7.61
CA ASN A 17 24.37 11.40 6.27
C ASN A 17 23.14 10.47 6.07
N MET A 18 22.75 9.71 7.10
CA MET A 18 21.57 8.85 7.03
C MET A 18 20.27 9.67 6.98
N VAL A 19 20.20 10.76 7.73
CA VAL A 19 19.04 11.66 7.74
C VAL A 19 18.87 12.31 6.36
N GLU A 20 19.95 12.80 5.77
CA GLU A 20 19.93 13.39 4.42
C GLU A 20 19.54 12.36 3.37
N LYS A 21 20.08 11.14 3.44
CA LYS A 21 19.70 10.07 2.53
C LYS A 21 18.21 9.73 2.64
N PHE A 22 17.68 9.59 3.85
CA PHE A 22 16.26 9.33 4.07
C PHE A 22 15.37 10.46 3.53
N ARG A 23 15.76 11.72 3.78
CA ARG A 23 15.08 12.90 3.23
C ARG A 23 15.07 12.92 1.71
N ASN A 24 16.19 12.58 1.07
CA ASN A 24 16.30 12.54 -0.39
C ASN A 24 15.45 11.44 -1.02
N ILE A 25 15.31 10.29 -0.33
CA ILE A 25 14.44 9.19 -0.78
C ILE A 25 12.98 9.62 -0.80
N PHE A 26 12.52 10.27 0.28
CA PHE A 26 11.12 10.72 0.45
C PHE A 26 10.92 12.19 0.07
N LYS A 27 11.60 12.65 -0.98
CA LYS A 27 11.46 14.02 -1.49
C LYS A 27 10.02 14.29 -1.94
N GLY A 28 9.47 15.43 -1.55
CA GLY A 28 8.06 15.75 -1.79
C GLY A 28 7.82 17.24 -1.80
N LEU A 29 6.71 17.67 -1.18
CA LEU A 29 6.43 19.09 -0.98
C LEU A 29 7.38 19.68 0.08
N ASP A 30 8.26 20.60 -0.32
CA ASP A 30 9.19 21.26 0.60
C ASP A 30 8.49 22.37 1.41
N GLU A 31 7.42 22.96 0.88
CA GLU A 31 6.73 24.12 1.44
C GLU A 31 5.86 23.79 2.64
N ARG A 32 5.44 22.53 2.78
CA ARG A 32 4.54 22.06 3.86
C ARG A 32 4.83 20.61 4.20
N PHE A 33 4.53 20.24 5.43
CA PHE A 33 4.64 18.86 5.90
C PHE A 33 3.41 18.47 6.71
N GLY A 34 3.12 17.18 6.68
CA GLY A 34 2.22 16.54 7.61
C GLY A 34 2.90 16.28 8.94
N TYR A 35 2.15 16.35 10.03
CA TYR A 35 2.65 15.92 11.33
C TYR A 35 1.54 15.27 12.14
N HIS A 36 1.92 14.30 12.95
CA HIS A 36 1.01 13.54 13.79
C HIS A 36 1.37 13.72 15.27
N ILE A 37 0.35 13.98 16.07
CA ILE A 37 0.41 14.08 17.53
C ILE A 37 -0.29 12.84 18.07
N ALA A 38 0.44 11.98 18.76
CA ALA A 38 -0.13 10.80 19.39
C ALA A 38 -0.81 11.18 20.71
N ASP A 39 -2.01 10.67 20.93
CA ASP A 39 -2.66 10.70 22.22
C ASP A 39 -2.07 9.55 23.06
N TYR A 40 -1.45 9.91 24.17
CA TYR A 40 -0.92 8.97 25.14
C TYR A 40 -1.91 8.92 26.30
N GLU A 41 -3.04 8.21 26.15
CA GLU A 41 -3.82 7.83 27.33
C GLU A 41 -3.07 6.72 28.09
N GLU A 42 -3.02 6.83 29.42
CA GLU A 42 -2.49 5.79 30.30
C GLU A 42 -3.48 4.62 30.37
N GLY A 43 -3.21 3.57 29.62
CA GLY A 43 -3.99 2.34 29.63
C GLY A 43 -4.04 1.66 28.26
N ASP A 44 -3.99 0.33 28.25
CA ASP A 44 -3.93 -0.48 27.03
C ASP A 44 -5.01 -0.12 26.00
N GLY A 45 -4.57 0.24 24.79
CA GLY A 45 -5.25 -0.29 23.61
C GLY A 45 -5.92 0.66 22.62
N LYS A 46 -5.52 1.92 22.47
CA LYS A 46 -5.52 2.61 21.15
C LYS A 46 -4.85 3.97 21.25
N LYS A 47 -3.65 4.08 20.68
CA LYS A 47 -3.02 5.39 20.45
C LYS A 47 -3.77 6.11 19.32
N SER A 48 -4.90 6.75 19.65
CA SER A 48 -5.49 7.77 18.80
C SER A 48 -4.49 8.92 18.63
N GLY A 49 -4.76 9.82 17.70
CA GLY A 49 -3.90 10.96 17.53
C GLY A 49 -4.41 11.87 16.45
N THR A 50 -4.02 13.14 16.55
CA THR A 50 -4.44 14.17 15.61
C THR A 50 -3.35 14.39 14.56
N SER A 51 -3.74 14.25 13.31
CA SER A 51 -2.89 14.57 12.15
C SER A 51 -3.24 15.96 11.61
N LYS A 52 -2.23 16.80 11.39
CA LYS A 52 -2.39 18.17 10.87
C LYS A 52 -1.32 18.45 9.81
N THR A 53 -1.52 19.54 9.08
CA THR A 53 -0.59 19.99 8.03
C THR A 53 -0.03 21.36 8.39
N SER A 54 1.27 21.55 8.20
CA SER A 54 1.93 22.84 8.42
C SER A 54 1.61 23.85 7.32
N ASN A 55 1.91 25.12 7.58
CA ASN A 55 1.91 26.20 6.60
C ASN A 55 3.32 26.72 6.28
N TYR A 56 4.36 25.94 6.60
CA TYR A 56 5.77 26.26 6.38
C TYR A 56 6.60 24.99 6.17
N SER A 57 7.82 25.17 5.65
CA SER A 57 8.73 24.09 5.30
C SER A 57 9.23 23.27 6.49
N HIS A 58 9.45 21.98 6.25
CA HIS A 58 10.12 21.10 7.21
C HIS A 58 11.63 21.42 7.31
N THR A 59 12.23 21.20 8.48
CA THR A 59 13.67 21.38 8.70
C THR A 59 14.40 20.04 8.86
N LEU A 60 15.72 20.02 8.69
CA LEU A 60 16.53 18.79 8.84
C LEU A 60 16.38 18.19 10.25
N GLU A 61 16.21 19.03 11.27
CA GLU A 61 16.00 18.64 12.65
C GLU A 61 14.69 17.86 12.84
N MET A 62 13.64 18.19 12.09
CA MET A 62 12.37 17.43 12.12
C MET A 62 12.54 16.03 11.55
N TRP A 63 13.31 15.89 10.46
CA TRP A 63 13.65 14.59 9.89
C TRP A 63 14.51 13.76 10.85
N LYS A 64 15.49 14.39 11.51
CA LYS A 64 16.31 13.75 12.54
C LYS A 64 15.45 13.30 13.73
N ALA A 65 14.59 14.19 14.24
CA ALA A 65 13.68 13.89 15.34
C ALA A 65 12.75 12.72 15.02
N HIS A 66 12.22 12.65 13.79
CA HIS A 66 11.42 11.51 13.33
C HIS A 66 12.17 10.18 13.45
N LEU A 67 13.38 10.10 12.88
CA LEU A 67 14.18 8.87 12.91
C LEU A 67 14.63 8.52 14.34
N GLU A 68 14.90 9.51 15.19
CA GLU A 68 15.27 9.32 16.60
C GLU A 68 14.06 9.03 17.51
N GLY A 69 12.82 9.12 17.00
CA GLY A 69 11.62 8.96 17.81
C GLY A 69 11.33 10.12 18.77
N LYS A 70 11.97 11.29 18.56
CA LYS A 70 11.83 12.47 19.40
C LYS A 70 10.72 13.38 18.91
N LYS A 71 10.07 14.06 19.86
CA LYS A 71 9.12 15.13 19.54
C LYS A 71 9.85 16.34 18.94
N PHE A 72 9.19 17.03 18.03
CA PHE A 72 9.67 18.30 17.48
C PHE A 72 8.60 19.39 17.56
N GLN A 73 9.05 20.63 17.70
CA GLN A 73 8.16 21.78 17.78
C GLN A 73 7.55 22.11 16.42
N VAL A 74 6.25 22.36 16.41
CA VAL A 74 5.52 22.85 15.25
C VAL A 74 4.86 24.18 15.59
N LYS A 75 5.18 25.22 14.82
CA LYS A 75 4.51 26.52 14.90
C LYS A 75 3.07 26.41 14.37
N THR A 76 2.13 26.97 15.12
CA THR A 76 0.70 27.07 14.78
C THR A 76 0.23 28.51 14.99
N ASN A 77 -1.01 28.82 14.58
CA ASN A 77 -1.61 30.14 14.83
C ASN A 77 -1.80 30.44 16.33
N SER A 78 -1.83 29.41 17.19
CA SER A 78 -2.05 29.53 18.64
C SER A 78 -0.78 29.32 19.46
N GLY A 79 0.40 29.40 18.84
CA GLY A 79 1.69 29.15 19.49
C GLY A 79 2.36 27.88 18.99
N PHE A 80 3.04 27.16 19.87
CA PHE A 80 3.81 25.95 19.52
C PHE A 80 3.17 24.69 20.11
N ILE A 81 3.21 23.62 19.35
CA ILE A 81 2.83 22.27 19.78
C ILE A 81 4.00 21.31 19.58
N GLN A 82 3.95 20.16 20.22
CA GLN A 82 4.90 19.07 20.00
C GLN A 82 4.27 18.02 19.10
N ALA A 83 4.94 17.67 18.01
CA ALA A 83 4.53 16.59 17.12
C ALA A 83 5.47 15.39 17.26
N ASP A 84 4.93 14.19 17.07
CA ASP A 84 5.67 12.94 17.22
C ASP A 84 6.31 12.50 15.91
N SER A 85 5.59 12.58 14.79
CA SER A 85 6.09 12.06 13.52
C SER A 85 5.78 12.96 12.34
N LEU A 86 6.68 12.90 11.36
CA LEU A 86 6.65 13.65 10.11
C LEU A 86 5.94 12.84 9.02
N GLY A 87 5.09 13.50 8.25
CA GLY A 87 4.45 12.98 7.05
C GLY A 87 4.70 13.88 5.85
N LEU A 88 4.78 13.30 4.66
CA LEU A 88 5.13 14.02 3.45
C LEU A 88 4.10 13.78 2.33
N CYS A 89 3.79 14.85 1.61
CA CYS A 89 3.11 14.76 0.33
C CYS A 89 4.16 14.38 -0.73
N PRO A 90 3.97 13.32 -1.54
CA PRO A 90 4.93 12.95 -2.58
C PRO A 90 5.03 13.99 -3.71
N ILE A 91 4.04 14.88 -3.85
CA ILE A 91 3.98 15.87 -4.92
C ILE A 91 4.79 17.11 -4.52
N ASN A 92 5.73 17.52 -5.37
CA ASN A 92 6.46 18.78 -5.22
C ASN A 92 5.67 19.99 -5.76
N LYS A 93 6.18 21.21 -5.58
CA LYS A 93 5.54 22.44 -6.08
C LYS A 93 5.26 22.48 -7.58
N ASN A 94 5.99 21.69 -8.37
CA ASN A 94 5.84 21.58 -9.82
C ASN A 94 4.84 20.49 -10.24
N SER A 95 4.05 19.97 -9.29
CA SER A 95 3.09 18.86 -9.52
C SER A 95 3.75 17.57 -10.04
N LYS A 96 4.99 17.30 -9.60
CA LYS A 96 5.74 16.08 -9.92
C LYS A 96 6.10 15.28 -8.67
N CYS A 97 6.42 14.00 -8.82
CA CYS A 97 6.89 13.15 -7.74
C CYS A 97 7.96 12.15 -8.21
N THR A 98 8.77 11.66 -7.27
CA THR A 98 9.74 10.56 -7.48
C THR A 98 9.35 9.28 -6.74
N TRP A 99 8.27 9.31 -5.97
CA TRP A 99 7.73 8.15 -5.29
C TRP A 99 6.22 8.25 -5.18
N GLY A 100 5.59 7.12 -4.92
CA GLY A 100 4.18 7.03 -4.59
C GLY A 100 3.95 5.87 -3.63
N ALA A 101 2.80 5.87 -2.98
CA ALA A 101 2.45 4.89 -1.97
C ALA A 101 1.00 4.41 -2.09
N ILE A 102 0.74 3.18 -1.70
CA ILE A 102 -0.60 2.62 -1.48
C ILE A 102 -0.68 2.25 0.00
N ASP A 103 -1.57 2.90 0.75
CA ASP A 103 -1.82 2.61 2.15
C ASP A 103 -2.97 1.59 2.29
N LEU A 104 -2.61 0.42 2.84
CA LEU A 104 -3.46 -0.75 3.03
C LEU A 104 -3.66 -1.04 4.53
N ASP A 105 -4.29 -0.10 5.25
CA ASP A 105 -4.55 -0.19 6.69
C ASP A 105 -5.18 -1.51 7.17
N ASN A 106 -6.17 -2.02 6.43
CA ASN A 106 -6.91 -3.24 6.81
C ASN A 106 -6.32 -4.51 6.20
N TYR A 107 -5.29 -4.39 5.36
CA TYR A 107 -4.69 -5.53 4.68
C TYR A 107 -3.62 -6.17 5.56
N LYS A 108 -3.91 -7.39 6.03
CA LYS A 108 -3.05 -8.15 6.94
C LYS A 108 -2.76 -9.55 6.37
N PRO A 109 -2.09 -9.63 5.20
CA PRO A 109 -1.81 -10.91 4.56
C PRO A 109 -0.78 -11.71 5.34
N SER A 110 -0.69 -13.00 5.04
CA SER A 110 0.51 -13.76 5.37
C SER A 110 1.72 -13.22 4.60
N ILE A 111 2.92 -13.33 5.16
CA ILE A 111 4.16 -12.92 4.47
C ILE A 111 4.31 -13.60 3.10
N PRO A 112 4.09 -14.93 2.95
CA PRO A 112 4.16 -15.57 1.63
C PRO A 112 3.14 -15.01 0.63
N GLU A 113 1.92 -14.70 1.05
CA GLU A 113 0.89 -14.11 0.17
C GLU A 113 1.29 -12.70 -0.29
N LEU A 114 1.79 -11.87 0.63
CA LEU A 114 2.27 -10.53 0.32
C LEU A 114 3.35 -10.58 -0.77
N PHE A 115 4.39 -11.39 -0.57
CA PHE A 115 5.49 -11.48 -1.53
C PHE A 115 5.09 -12.18 -2.84
N LYS A 116 4.13 -13.12 -2.81
CA LYS A 116 3.52 -13.67 -4.03
C LYS A 116 2.85 -12.57 -4.86
N LYS A 117 2.10 -11.66 -4.22
CA LYS A 117 1.45 -10.52 -4.88
C LYS A 117 2.47 -9.49 -5.37
N LEU A 118 3.48 -9.14 -4.58
CA LEU A 118 4.54 -8.23 -5.02
C LEU A 118 5.29 -8.76 -6.25
N LYS A 119 5.63 -10.06 -6.27
CA LYS A 119 6.28 -10.71 -7.42
C LYS A 119 5.39 -10.86 -8.65
N SER A 120 4.08 -10.62 -8.52
CA SER A 120 3.17 -10.57 -9.67
C SER A 120 3.30 -9.27 -10.48
N LEU A 121 3.91 -8.24 -9.89
CA LEU A 121 4.20 -6.98 -10.56
C LEU A 121 5.49 -7.10 -11.39
N ASN A 122 5.50 -6.45 -12.55
CA ASN A 122 6.69 -6.42 -13.42
C ASN A 122 7.74 -5.38 -12.99
N VAL A 123 7.55 -4.73 -11.84
CA VAL A 123 8.47 -3.76 -11.26
C VAL A 123 8.58 -3.97 -9.75
N PRO A 124 9.72 -3.61 -9.13
CA PRO A 124 9.87 -3.66 -7.68
C PRO A 124 8.93 -2.69 -6.96
N VAL A 125 8.29 -3.19 -5.90
CA VAL A 125 7.48 -2.43 -4.95
C VAL A 125 7.90 -2.85 -3.54
N ILE A 126 8.16 -1.87 -2.67
CA ILE A 126 8.65 -2.11 -1.32
C ILE A 126 7.48 -2.08 -0.34
N ALA A 127 7.32 -3.14 0.45
CA ALA A 127 6.31 -3.21 1.50
C ALA A 127 6.86 -2.74 2.85
N PHE A 128 6.09 -1.90 3.53
CA PHE A 128 6.34 -1.44 4.88
C PHE A 128 5.21 -1.84 5.80
N ARG A 129 5.53 -2.19 7.04
CA ARG A 129 4.56 -2.32 8.11
C ARG A 129 4.04 -0.94 8.50
N SER A 130 2.73 -0.77 8.66
CA SER A 130 2.16 0.47 9.20
C SER A 130 1.99 0.39 10.73
N LYS A 131 1.78 1.55 11.38
CA LYS A 131 1.49 1.62 12.84
C LYS A 131 0.22 0.85 13.22
N SER A 132 -0.80 0.85 12.35
CA SER A 132 -2.07 0.14 12.56
C SER A 132 -1.93 -1.38 12.37
N GLY A 133 -0.76 -1.85 11.96
CA GLY A 133 -0.52 -3.23 11.59
C GLY A 133 -1.08 -3.60 10.22
N GLY A 134 -1.30 -2.62 9.35
CA GLY A 134 -1.52 -2.82 7.92
C GLY A 134 -0.20 -2.79 7.13
N ILE A 135 -0.31 -2.56 5.82
CA ILE A 135 0.83 -2.53 4.89
C ILE A 135 0.80 -1.22 4.11
N HIS A 136 1.95 -0.55 3.96
CA HIS A 136 2.13 0.49 2.96
C HIS A 136 3.03 -0.04 1.85
N LEU A 137 2.62 0.13 0.60
CA LEU A 137 3.40 -0.26 -0.57
C LEU A 137 4.00 0.98 -1.22
N TYR A 138 5.31 1.00 -1.45
CA TYR A 138 6.01 2.13 -2.05
C TYR A 138 6.67 1.77 -3.37
N LEU A 139 6.54 2.67 -4.34
CA LEU A 139 7.23 2.63 -5.62
C LEU A 139 8.14 3.85 -5.72
N PHE A 140 9.39 3.65 -6.15
CA PHE A 140 10.40 4.70 -6.24
C PHE A 140 10.92 4.84 -7.68
N LEU A 141 11.19 6.07 -8.09
CA LEU A 141 11.65 6.41 -9.43
C LEU A 141 13.07 6.95 -9.44
N THR A 142 13.75 6.79 -10.57
CA THR A 142 15.05 7.41 -10.84
C THR A 142 14.95 8.90 -11.17
N GLU A 143 13.79 9.36 -11.63
CA GLU A 143 13.54 10.75 -12.05
C GLU A 143 12.08 11.17 -11.80
N GLU A 144 11.83 12.48 -11.80
CA GLU A 144 10.52 13.05 -11.53
C GLU A 144 9.52 12.77 -12.67
N VAL A 145 8.29 12.37 -12.31
CA VAL A 145 7.16 12.23 -13.24
C VAL A 145 5.99 13.11 -12.81
N PRO A 146 5.05 13.46 -13.70
CA PRO A 146 3.80 14.10 -13.30
C PRO A 146 3.06 13.28 -12.25
N ALA A 147 2.54 13.93 -11.20
CA ALA A 147 1.81 13.25 -10.13
C ALA A 147 0.61 12.45 -10.65
N LEU A 148 -0.07 12.97 -11.68
CA LEU A 148 -1.14 12.26 -12.39
C LEU A 148 -0.72 10.88 -12.90
N LEU A 149 0.48 10.77 -13.52
CA LEU A 149 0.96 9.50 -14.07
C LEU A 149 1.22 8.48 -12.96
N MET A 150 1.90 8.89 -11.87
CA MET A 150 2.14 8.02 -10.72
C MET A 150 0.81 7.51 -10.14
N ARG A 151 -0.13 8.43 -9.93
CA ARG A 151 -1.47 8.13 -9.40
C ARG A 151 -2.18 7.09 -10.27
N GLU A 152 -2.33 7.35 -11.57
CA GLU A 152 -3.00 6.44 -12.51
C GLU A 152 -2.40 5.03 -12.49
N LYS A 153 -1.07 4.94 -12.43
CA LYS A 153 -0.37 3.66 -12.43
C LYS A 153 -0.54 2.90 -11.11
N LEU A 154 -0.49 3.56 -9.96
CA LEU A 154 -0.79 2.91 -8.69
C LEU A 154 -2.25 2.43 -8.60
N HIS A 155 -3.21 3.20 -9.15
CA HIS A 155 -4.60 2.74 -9.23
C HIS A 155 -4.74 1.46 -10.07
N SER A 156 -4.01 1.35 -11.18
CA SER A 156 -4.10 0.19 -12.08
C SER A 156 -3.67 -1.15 -11.47
N ILE A 157 -3.01 -1.14 -10.31
CA ILE A 157 -2.54 -2.36 -9.63
C ILE A 157 -3.23 -2.60 -8.28
N LYS A 158 -4.23 -1.77 -7.91
CA LYS A 158 -4.88 -1.85 -6.60
C LYS A 158 -5.65 -3.16 -6.38
N ASN A 159 -6.25 -3.71 -7.43
CA ASN A 159 -7.07 -4.92 -7.39
C ASN A 159 -6.30 -6.16 -6.87
N ILE A 160 -4.99 -6.21 -7.13
CA ILE A 160 -4.07 -7.26 -6.66
C ILE A 160 -4.10 -7.36 -5.13
N PHE A 161 -4.16 -6.21 -4.47
CA PHE A 161 -4.04 -6.09 -3.02
C PHE A 161 -5.39 -5.99 -2.32
N GLY A 162 -6.51 -5.99 -3.05
CA GLY A 162 -7.84 -5.91 -2.45
C GLY A 162 -8.13 -4.54 -1.85
N VAL A 163 -7.73 -3.45 -2.51
CA VAL A 163 -7.93 -2.08 -1.98
C VAL A 163 -9.34 -1.57 -2.26
N GLU A 164 -10.13 -1.38 -1.19
CA GLU A 164 -11.48 -0.79 -1.28
C GLU A 164 -11.50 0.75 -1.43
N GLN A 165 -10.40 1.43 -1.09
CA GLN A 165 -10.38 2.88 -0.86
C GLN A 165 -9.31 3.60 -1.71
N PRO A 166 -9.70 4.30 -2.80
CA PRO A 166 -8.77 4.98 -3.70
C PRO A 166 -8.11 6.23 -3.11
N ASP A 167 -8.64 6.77 -2.01
CA ASP A 167 -8.14 7.94 -1.29
C ASP A 167 -6.88 7.66 -0.45
N LYS A 168 -6.49 6.38 -0.33
CA LYS A 168 -5.26 5.93 0.31
C LYS A 168 -4.12 5.65 -0.67
N ILE A 169 -4.25 6.12 -1.91
CA ILE A 169 -3.18 6.08 -2.92
C ILE A 169 -2.57 7.47 -3.05
N PHE A 170 -1.27 7.56 -2.76
CA PHE A 170 -0.48 8.79 -2.80
C PHE A 170 0.42 8.78 -4.04
N PRO A 171 0.38 9.81 -4.89
CA PRO A 171 -0.35 11.07 -4.72
C PRO A 171 -1.87 10.94 -4.91
N VAL A 172 -2.64 11.55 -3.99
CA VAL A 172 -4.11 11.62 -4.08
C VAL A 172 -4.54 12.63 -5.13
N GLN A 173 -3.89 13.81 -5.13
CA GLN A 173 -4.15 14.90 -6.05
C GLN A 173 -3.42 14.70 -7.39
N LYS A 174 -4.04 15.17 -8.47
CA LYS A 174 -3.44 15.17 -9.82
C LYS A 174 -2.39 16.26 -9.99
N TYR A 175 -2.58 17.39 -9.30
CA TYR A 175 -1.72 18.57 -9.31
C TYR A 175 -1.89 19.33 -7.98
N LEU A 176 -0.93 20.17 -7.64
CA LEU A 176 -1.00 21.09 -6.51
C LEU A 176 -1.26 22.52 -7.00
N ASN A 177 -1.97 23.28 -6.17
CA ASN A 177 -2.11 24.72 -6.33
C ASN A 177 -1.88 25.37 -4.96
N LEU A 178 -0.62 25.77 -4.72
CA LEU A 178 -0.21 26.36 -3.44
C LEU A 178 -0.84 27.73 -3.21
N GLU A 179 -1.09 28.51 -4.26
CA GLU A 179 -1.75 29.83 -4.20
C GLU A 179 -3.17 29.73 -3.66
N LYS A 180 -3.90 28.67 -4.05
CA LYS A 180 -5.23 28.35 -3.50
C LYS A 180 -5.17 27.63 -2.14
N GLY A 181 -3.99 27.58 -1.52
CA GLY A 181 -3.79 26.97 -0.21
C GLY A 181 -3.73 25.44 -0.19
N SER A 182 -3.66 24.77 -1.34
CA SER A 182 -3.58 23.29 -1.40
C SER A 182 -2.23 22.78 -0.89
N ALA A 183 -2.22 21.91 0.12
CA ALA A 183 -0.99 21.29 0.64
C ALA A 183 -0.73 19.87 0.09
N GLY A 184 -1.67 19.33 -0.70
CA GLY A 184 -1.68 17.91 -1.04
C GLY A 184 -1.98 17.00 0.16
N SER A 185 -2.40 15.77 -0.13
CA SER A 185 -2.50 14.71 0.87
C SER A 185 -1.12 14.12 1.11
N TRP A 186 -0.84 13.81 2.37
CA TRP A 186 0.44 13.25 2.79
C TRP A 186 0.23 11.93 3.52
N ILE A 187 1.28 11.12 3.52
CA ILE A 187 1.36 9.88 4.30
C ILE A 187 2.44 10.02 5.36
N ASN A 188 2.22 9.44 6.54
CA ASN A 188 3.21 9.45 7.61
C ASN A 188 4.42 8.62 7.19
N LEU A 189 5.63 9.13 7.42
CA LEU A 189 6.85 8.47 6.98
C LEU A 189 7.13 7.18 7.78
N PRO A 190 7.78 6.18 7.14
CA PRO A 190 8.23 4.97 7.81
C PRO A 190 9.44 5.27 8.71
N TYR A 191 9.86 4.31 9.52
CA TYR A 191 11.04 4.42 10.40
C TYR A 191 10.98 5.53 11.45
N TYR A 192 9.79 5.96 11.89
CA TYR A 192 9.67 6.70 13.15
C TYR A 192 10.28 5.87 14.29
N ASN A 193 11.20 6.46 15.06
CA ASN A 193 12.02 5.76 16.04
C ASN A 193 12.74 4.55 15.41
N ALA A 194 13.60 4.79 14.42
CA ALA A 194 14.22 3.76 13.58
C ALA A 194 14.87 2.61 14.37
N ALA A 195 15.45 2.89 15.54
CA ALA A 195 16.07 1.90 16.41
C ALA A 195 15.07 0.87 16.99
N LYS A 196 13.79 1.24 17.15
CA LYS A 196 12.72 0.38 17.72
C LYS A 196 11.41 0.57 16.95
N THR A 197 11.50 0.71 15.64
CA THR A 197 10.35 1.13 14.84
C THR A 197 9.34 -0.02 14.69
N GLU A 198 8.06 0.33 14.72
CA GLU A 198 6.97 -0.56 14.28
C GLU A 198 6.67 -0.38 12.78
N ARG A 199 7.37 0.56 12.13
CA ARG A 199 7.12 1.01 10.76
C ARG A 199 8.31 0.73 9.84
N TYR A 200 8.70 -0.53 9.76
CA TYR A 200 9.88 -0.99 9.01
C TYR A 200 9.50 -1.51 7.62
N MET A 201 10.48 -1.55 6.73
CA MET A 201 10.38 -2.35 5.50
C MET A 201 10.34 -3.84 5.89
N ILE A 202 9.41 -4.58 5.31
CA ILE A 202 9.24 -6.02 5.55
C ILE A 202 10.17 -6.77 4.59
N LYS A 203 11.02 -7.65 5.11
CA LYS A 203 11.87 -8.54 4.29
C LYS A 203 11.06 -9.75 3.81
N GLU A 204 11.56 -10.45 2.79
CA GLU A 204 10.87 -11.62 2.23
C GLU A 204 10.70 -12.78 3.23
N ASN A 205 11.62 -12.88 4.19
CA ASN A 205 11.52 -13.82 5.31
C ASN A 205 10.57 -13.34 6.44
N GLY A 206 9.95 -12.16 6.29
CA GLY A 206 9.00 -11.58 7.25
C GLY A 206 9.64 -10.74 8.35
N GLU A 207 10.95 -10.75 8.48
CA GLU A 207 11.65 -9.97 9.50
C GLU A 207 11.65 -8.46 9.20
N PRO A 208 11.74 -7.61 10.24
CA PRO A 208 11.95 -6.18 10.05
C PRO A 208 13.32 -5.91 9.44
N ALA A 209 13.37 -5.01 8.44
CA ALA A 209 14.62 -4.49 7.94
C ALA A 209 15.11 -3.29 8.74
N THR A 210 16.43 -3.12 8.85
CA THR A 210 17.02 -1.88 9.35
C THR A 210 16.90 -0.74 8.34
N LEU A 211 17.17 0.49 8.79
CA LEU A 211 17.17 1.67 7.92
C LEU A 211 18.23 1.54 6.79
N GLU A 212 19.40 0.99 7.09
CA GLU A 212 20.49 0.72 6.14
C GLU A 212 20.12 -0.36 5.13
N GLU A 213 19.46 -1.44 5.59
CA GLU A 213 18.95 -2.49 4.70
C GLU A 213 17.91 -1.92 3.75
N PHE A 214 17.00 -1.07 4.25
CA PHE A 214 16.08 -0.33 3.40
C PHE A 214 16.81 0.52 2.37
N PHE A 215 17.85 1.28 2.75
CA PHE A 215 18.61 2.07 1.78
C PHE A 215 19.21 1.20 0.67
N LYS A 216 19.72 0.00 0.99
CA LYS A 216 20.26 -0.93 -0.01
C LYS A 216 19.17 -1.44 -0.95
N VAL A 217 17.98 -1.76 -0.41
CA VAL A 217 16.84 -2.22 -1.22
C VAL A 217 16.28 -1.07 -2.07
N TYR A 218 16.17 0.14 -1.53
CA TYR A 218 15.77 1.35 -2.26
C TYR A 218 16.61 1.54 -3.52
N GLU A 219 17.94 1.53 -3.43
CA GLU A 219 18.80 1.77 -4.60
C GLU A 219 18.54 0.77 -5.73
N LYS A 220 18.29 -0.50 -5.39
CA LYS A 220 18.01 -1.59 -6.34
C LYS A 220 16.57 -1.58 -6.86
N SER A 221 15.66 -0.90 -6.17
CA SER A 221 14.22 -0.93 -6.44
C SER A 221 13.72 0.30 -7.21
N LYS A 222 14.59 1.26 -7.53
CA LYS A 222 14.22 2.42 -8.35
C LYS A 222 13.88 1.96 -9.77
N ILE A 223 12.84 2.55 -10.35
CA ILE A 223 12.46 2.29 -11.73
C ILE A 223 12.45 3.57 -12.57
N THR A 224 12.59 3.42 -13.87
CA THR A 224 12.47 4.53 -14.83
C THR A 224 10.99 4.87 -15.08
N PRO A 225 10.68 6.08 -15.56
CA PRO A 225 9.33 6.44 -16.02
C PRO A 225 8.82 5.53 -17.15
N THR A 226 9.72 5.01 -17.98
CA THR A 226 9.37 4.03 -19.02
C THR A 226 8.88 2.72 -18.41
N GLN A 227 9.54 2.23 -17.36
CA GLN A 227 9.07 1.05 -16.61
C GLN A 227 7.75 1.36 -15.89
N LEU A 228 7.60 2.53 -15.27
CA LEU A 228 6.34 2.95 -14.65
C LEU A 228 5.17 2.98 -15.65
N LYS A 229 5.38 3.51 -16.87
CA LYS A 229 4.35 3.52 -17.91
C LYS A 229 3.90 2.10 -18.30
N LYS A 230 4.83 1.15 -18.24
CA LYS A 230 4.60 -0.28 -18.49
C LYS A 230 4.25 -1.06 -17.22
N LEU A 231 4.02 -0.40 -16.08
CA LEU A 231 3.58 -1.07 -14.85
C LEU A 231 2.33 -1.89 -15.17
N LYS A 232 2.43 -3.18 -14.91
CA LYS A 232 1.33 -4.12 -14.97
C LYS A 232 1.56 -5.23 -13.97
N SER A 233 0.49 -5.95 -13.69
CA SER A 233 0.60 -7.25 -13.04
C SER A 233 0.46 -8.35 -14.06
N ASN A 234 0.94 -9.54 -13.71
CA ASN A 234 0.75 -10.74 -14.50
C ASN A 234 -0.47 -11.55 -14.03
N ILE A 235 -1.46 -10.92 -13.38
CA ILE A 235 -2.59 -11.65 -12.78
C ILE A 235 -3.44 -12.40 -13.80
N ASP A 236 -3.41 -11.91 -15.04
CA ASP A 236 -4.04 -12.41 -16.25
C ASP A 236 -3.10 -13.27 -17.10
N GLU A 237 -1.88 -13.56 -16.65
CA GLU A 237 -0.93 -14.44 -17.36
C GLU A 237 -0.92 -15.86 -16.76
N GLY A 238 -0.62 -16.85 -17.59
CA GLY A 238 -0.56 -18.26 -17.22
C GLY A 238 -1.94 -18.87 -16.95
N GLU A 239 -2.00 -19.92 -16.13
CA GLU A 239 -3.25 -20.66 -15.91
C GLU A 239 -4.40 -19.74 -15.44
N SER A 240 -4.19 -18.81 -14.49
CA SER A 240 -5.27 -17.91 -14.03
C SER A 240 -5.81 -17.04 -15.16
N GLY A 241 -4.93 -16.59 -16.06
CA GLY A 241 -5.28 -15.95 -17.32
C GLY A 241 -6.17 -16.82 -18.20
N ASP A 242 -5.82 -18.09 -18.36
CA ASP A 242 -6.61 -19.02 -19.17
C ASP A 242 -8.01 -19.23 -18.61
N TRP A 243 -8.16 -19.27 -17.27
CA TRP A 243 -9.47 -19.43 -16.61
C TRP A 243 -10.30 -18.15 -16.65
N PHE A 244 -9.72 -16.94 -16.63
CA PHE A 244 -10.46 -15.66 -16.73
C PHE A 244 -9.99 -14.78 -17.87
N ASN A 245 -9.75 -15.37 -19.04
CA ASN A 245 -9.38 -14.64 -20.24
C ASN A 245 -10.51 -13.69 -20.63
N GLU A 246 -10.22 -12.39 -20.77
CA GLU A 246 -11.21 -11.32 -20.96
C GLU A 246 -12.20 -11.12 -19.77
N GLY A 247 -11.98 -11.82 -18.66
CA GLY A 247 -12.73 -11.64 -17.42
C GLY A 247 -12.36 -10.31 -16.73
N PRO A 248 -13.23 -9.79 -15.84
CA PRO A 248 -12.93 -8.55 -15.13
C PRO A 248 -11.73 -8.72 -14.19
N PRO A 249 -10.94 -7.65 -13.95
CA PRO A 249 -9.70 -7.70 -13.18
C PRO A 249 -9.88 -8.17 -11.73
N CYS A 250 -11.08 -8.00 -11.16
CA CYS A 250 -11.41 -8.53 -9.84
C CYS A 250 -11.43 -10.06 -9.81
N MET A 251 -11.97 -10.70 -10.85
CA MET A 251 -12.06 -12.17 -10.93
C MET A 251 -10.71 -12.79 -11.25
N GLN A 252 -9.90 -12.15 -12.09
CA GLN A 252 -8.52 -12.57 -12.36
C GLN A 252 -7.67 -12.54 -11.07
N ALA A 253 -7.79 -11.47 -10.27
CA ALA A 253 -7.12 -11.37 -8.98
C ALA A 253 -7.56 -12.47 -8.00
N LEU A 254 -8.87 -12.68 -7.84
CA LEU A 254 -9.43 -13.73 -6.97
C LEU A 254 -9.01 -15.14 -7.43
N ALA A 255 -8.97 -15.39 -8.74
CA ALA A 255 -8.54 -16.66 -9.30
C ALA A 255 -7.06 -16.95 -9.02
N LYS A 256 -6.19 -15.94 -9.07
CA LYS A 256 -4.75 -16.10 -8.88
C LYS A 256 -4.33 -16.16 -7.42
N PHE A 257 -4.95 -15.34 -6.58
CA PHE A 257 -4.55 -15.16 -5.18
C PHE A 257 -5.40 -15.96 -4.20
N GLY A 258 -6.56 -16.45 -4.64
CA GLY A 258 -7.46 -17.28 -3.84
C GLY A 258 -8.62 -16.48 -3.25
N VAL A 259 -9.59 -17.23 -2.73
CA VAL A 259 -10.85 -16.72 -2.16
C VAL A 259 -10.98 -17.20 -0.72
N GLU A 260 -11.34 -16.29 0.20
CA GLU A 260 -11.56 -16.66 1.61
C GLU A 260 -12.74 -17.63 1.77
N LYS A 261 -12.60 -18.59 2.70
CA LYS A 261 -13.58 -19.66 2.95
C LYS A 261 -15.01 -19.14 3.12
N LYS A 262 -15.16 -18.01 3.82
CA LYS A 262 -16.45 -17.40 4.19
C LYS A 262 -17.26 -16.85 3.01
N VAL A 263 -16.62 -16.56 1.88
CA VAL A 263 -17.26 -15.91 0.71
C VAL A 263 -17.19 -16.76 -0.55
N ARG A 264 -16.86 -18.06 -0.44
CA ARG A 264 -16.65 -18.94 -1.60
C ARG A 264 -17.91 -19.12 -2.45
N ASN A 265 -19.05 -19.40 -1.83
CA ASN A 265 -20.33 -19.60 -2.53
C ASN A 265 -20.73 -18.32 -3.28
N GLU A 266 -20.61 -17.18 -2.62
CA GLU A 266 -20.94 -15.88 -3.20
C GLU A 266 -20.00 -15.51 -4.35
N THR A 267 -18.71 -15.76 -4.18
CA THR A 267 -17.71 -15.51 -5.24
C THR A 267 -17.94 -16.42 -6.44
N LEU A 268 -18.18 -17.72 -6.22
CA LEU A 268 -18.49 -18.66 -7.31
C LEU A 268 -19.79 -18.25 -8.03
N LEU A 269 -20.81 -17.82 -7.28
CA LEU A 269 -22.05 -17.33 -7.87
C LEU A 269 -21.77 -16.16 -8.82
N ASP A 270 -20.93 -15.19 -8.47
CA ASP A 270 -20.54 -14.11 -9.39
C ASP A 270 -19.66 -14.61 -10.56
N MET A 271 -18.73 -15.54 -10.31
CA MET A 271 -17.90 -16.16 -11.37
C MET A 271 -18.75 -16.91 -12.41
N THR A 272 -19.86 -17.53 -12.01
CA THR A 272 -20.76 -18.25 -12.95
C THR A 272 -21.30 -17.36 -14.06
N ARG A 273 -21.37 -16.04 -13.88
CA ARG A 273 -21.75 -15.11 -14.95
C ARG A 273 -20.76 -15.17 -16.11
N TYR A 274 -19.47 -15.08 -15.82
CA TYR A 274 -18.41 -15.19 -16.83
C TYR A 274 -18.36 -16.59 -17.43
N ILE A 275 -18.45 -17.63 -16.58
CA ILE A 275 -18.42 -19.04 -17.02
C ILE A 275 -19.57 -19.32 -18.00
N LYS A 276 -20.77 -18.78 -17.74
CA LYS A 276 -21.94 -18.93 -18.61
C LYS A 276 -21.80 -18.17 -19.92
N LEU A 277 -21.23 -16.96 -19.90
CA LEU A 277 -20.93 -16.21 -21.13
C LEU A 277 -19.91 -16.93 -22.00
N ARG A 278 -18.88 -17.53 -21.39
CA ARG A 278 -17.81 -18.24 -22.10
C ARG A 278 -18.19 -19.64 -22.56
N TYR A 279 -19.01 -20.36 -21.77
CA TYR A 279 -19.39 -21.75 -22.02
C TYR A 279 -20.91 -21.97 -21.89
N PRO A 280 -21.76 -21.37 -22.75
CA PRO A 280 -23.23 -21.35 -22.55
C PRO A 280 -23.88 -22.71 -22.31
N GLU A 281 -23.45 -23.76 -23.02
CA GLU A 281 -24.03 -25.10 -22.92
C GLU A 281 -23.45 -25.95 -21.78
N LYS A 282 -22.20 -25.67 -21.37
CA LYS A 282 -21.44 -26.50 -20.41
C LYS A 282 -21.10 -25.78 -19.10
N TRP A 283 -21.75 -24.64 -18.84
CA TRP A 283 -21.36 -23.75 -17.75
C TRP A 283 -21.49 -24.39 -16.36
N ARG A 284 -22.38 -25.38 -16.18
CA ARG A 284 -22.57 -26.12 -14.92
C ARG A 284 -21.35 -26.98 -14.59
N ASP A 285 -20.94 -27.81 -15.55
CA ASP A 285 -19.74 -28.64 -15.43
C ASP A 285 -18.50 -27.76 -15.24
N LYS A 286 -18.42 -26.66 -16.01
CA LYS A 286 -17.34 -25.68 -15.87
C LYS A 286 -17.36 -25.00 -14.51
N ALA A 287 -18.51 -24.68 -13.91
CA ALA A 287 -18.55 -24.16 -12.54
C ALA A 287 -17.92 -25.14 -11.53
N GLY A 288 -18.14 -26.45 -11.72
CA GLY A 288 -17.46 -27.50 -10.95
C GLY A 288 -15.95 -27.54 -11.17
N GLU A 289 -15.47 -27.38 -12.41
CA GLU A 289 -14.03 -27.29 -12.71
C GLU A 289 -13.39 -26.03 -12.09
N TYR A 290 -14.03 -24.86 -12.21
CA TYR A 290 -13.58 -23.62 -11.59
C TYR A 290 -13.52 -23.75 -10.07
N ASN A 291 -14.52 -24.40 -9.44
CA ASN A 291 -14.49 -24.70 -8.02
C ASN A 291 -13.20 -25.43 -7.61
N LYS A 292 -12.91 -26.55 -8.28
CA LYS A 292 -11.75 -27.40 -7.98
C LYS A 292 -10.42 -26.66 -8.15
N LYS A 293 -10.34 -25.72 -9.10
CA LYS A 293 -9.09 -25.01 -9.42
C LYS A 293 -8.83 -23.80 -8.52
N ILE A 294 -9.86 -23.00 -8.25
CA ILE A 294 -9.71 -21.68 -7.62
C ILE A 294 -9.87 -21.75 -6.10
N PHE A 295 -10.74 -22.62 -5.61
CA PHE A 295 -11.10 -22.68 -4.21
C PHE A 295 -10.28 -23.78 -3.54
N ILE A 296 -9.47 -23.40 -2.56
CA ILE A 296 -8.58 -24.30 -1.84
C ILE A 296 -8.86 -24.15 -0.33
N PRO A 297 -9.48 -25.16 0.32
CA PRO A 297 -10.01 -26.39 -0.27
C PRO A 297 -11.25 -26.11 -1.14
N PRO A 298 -11.55 -27.00 -2.12
CA PRO A 298 -12.73 -26.85 -2.95
C PRO A 298 -14.01 -26.99 -2.12
N MET A 299 -15.09 -26.38 -2.59
CA MET A 299 -16.43 -26.64 -2.07
C MET A 299 -16.87 -28.05 -2.46
N ASP A 300 -17.75 -28.66 -1.66
CA ASP A 300 -18.29 -29.97 -1.98
C ASP A 300 -19.32 -29.93 -3.12
N TYR A 301 -19.77 -31.11 -3.56
CA TYR A 301 -20.75 -31.24 -4.64
C TYR A 301 -22.08 -30.55 -4.33
N THR A 302 -22.53 -30.62 -3.08
CA THR A 302 -23.82 -30.05 -2.64
C THR A 302 -23.76 -28.53 -2.62
N GLU A 303 -22.67 -27.95 -2.11
CA GLU A 303 -22.40 -26.52 -2.10
C GLU A 303 -22.37 -25.95 -3.54
N VAL A 304 -21.63 -26.60 -4.45
CA VAL A 304 -21.54 -26.16 -5.85
C VAL A 304 -22.90 -26.22 -6.55
N ASN A 305 -23.68 -27.28 -6.36
CA ASN A 305 -25.01 -27.39 -6.97
C ASN A 305 -26.00 -26.36 -6.44
N THR A 306 -25.86 -25.97 -5.17
CA THR A 306 -26.67 -24.89 -4.58
C THR A 306 -26.36 -23.55 -5.26
N VAL A 307 -25.09 -23.28 -5.56
CA VAL A 307 -24.68 -22.09 -6.33
C VAL A 307 -25.22 -22.13 -7.77
N ILE A 308 -25.10 -23.28 -8.44
CA ILE A 308 -25.64 -23.49 -9.79
C ILE A 308 -27.15 -23.24 -9.82
N GLY A 309 -27.91 -23.86 -8.92
CA GLY A 309 -29.36 -23.68 -8.84
C GLY A 309 -29.76 -22.22 -8.54
N SER A 310 -28.95 -21.48 -7.78
CA SER A 310 -29.18 -20.05 -7.54
C SER A 310 -29.03 -19.24 -8.83
N ARG A 311 -28.02 -19.53 -9.66
CA ARG A 311 -27.81 -18.89 -10.97
C ARG A 311 -28.90 -19.24 -11.99
N GLU A 312 -29.47 -20.43 -11.92
CA GLU A 312 -30.59 -20.83 -12.80
C GLU A 312 -31.87 -20.06 -12.48
N LYS A 313 -32.15 -19.86 -11.19
CA LYS A 313 -33.32 -19.09 -10.74
C LYS A 313 -33.26 -17.63 -11.16
N LYS A 314 -32.06 -17.04 -11.21
CA LYS A 314 -31.88 -15.63 -11.56
C LYS A 314 -30.51 -15.37 -12.19
N ASP A 315 -30.50 -14.65 -13.31
CA ASP A 315 -29.25 -14.14 -13.89
C ASP A 315 -28.78 -12.88 -13.18
N TYR A 316 -28.12 -13.06 -12.03
CA TYR A 316 -27.53 -11.95 -11.27
C TYR A 316 -26.49 -11.17 -12.10
N PRO A 317 -26.56 -9.82 -12.14
CA PRO A 317 -25.41 -9.03 -12.58
C PRO A 317 -24.25 -9.22 -11.59
N TYR A 318 -23.04 -8.77 -11.96
CA TYR A 318 -21.93 -8.73 -11.00
C TYR A 318 -22.30 -7.88 -9.80
N ARG A 319 -22.16 -8.44 -8.60
CA ARG A 319 -22.44 -7.74 -7.35
C ARG A 319 -21.23 -6.93 -6.91
N CYS A 320 -20.85 -5.94 -7.71
CA CYS A 320 -19.59 -5.19 -7.55
C CYS A 320 -19.43 -4.47 -6.20
N ASN A 321 -20.54 -4.16 -5.52
CA ASN A 321 -20.54 -3.47 -4.22
C ASN A 321 -20.52 -4.44 -3.02
N SER A 322 -20.47 -5.75 -3.27
CA SER A 322 -20.39 -6.77 -2.22
C SER A 322 -19.02 -6.80 -1.56
N ASP A 323 -18.98 -7.23 -0.30
CA ASP A 323 -17.75 -7.31 0.50
C ASP A 323 -16.67 -8.24 -0.08
N TRP A 324 -17.04 -9.18 -0.97
CA TRP A 324 -16.08 -10.11 -1.59
C TRP A 324 -15.55 -9.65 -2.95
N LEU A 325 -16.26 -8.77 -3.68
CA LEU A 325 -15.79 -8.24 -4.97
C LEU A 325 -15.27 -6.82 -4.88
N LYS A 326 -15.88 -5.97 -4.04
CA LYS A 326 -15.54 -4.56 -3.90
C LYS A 326 -14.05 -4.32 -3.62
N PRO A 327 -13.36 -5.10 -2.74
CA PRO A 327 -11.91 -4.95 -2.53
C PRO A 327 -11.08 -5.10 -3.80
N HIS A 328 -11.50 -5.98 -4.71
CA HIS A 328 -10.73 -6.32 -5.91
C HIS A 328 -11.19 -5.56 -7.15
N CYS A 329 -12.18 -4.68 -7.01
CA CYS A 329 -12.80 -3.99 -8.13
C CYS A 329 -11.97 -2.80 -8.61
N ASP A 330 -11.84 -2.66 -9.93
CA ASP A 330 -11.17 -1.50 -10.54
C ASP A 330 -12.14 -0.38 -10.95
N ARG A 331 -13.40 -0.45 -10.52
CA ARG A 331 -14.33 0.67 -10.72
C ARG A 331 -13.84 1.86 -9.89
N ALA A 332 -13.71 3.01 -10.55
CA ALA A 332 -13.30 4.28 -9.94
C ALA A 332 -14.41 4.89 -9.10
#